data_AF-A0A847DV12-F1
#
_entry.id   AF-A0A847DV12-F1
#
_cell.length_a   1.000
_cell.length_b   1.000
_cell.length_c   1.000
_cell.angle_alpha   90.00
_cell.angle_beta   90.00
_cell.angle_gamma   90.00
#
_symmetry.space_group_name_H-M   'P 1'
#
loop_
_entity.id
_entity.type
_entity.pdbx_description
1 polymer ?
#
loop_
_entity_poly.entity_id
_entity_poly.type
_entity_poly.pdbx_seq_one_letter_code
_entity_poly.pdbx_strand_id
1 'polypeptide(L)'
;MNEAPARSPAGPGLGRASFRHFLPITTRWMDNDLYGHVNNVVYYAYFDTVVNRYLIERGVLDIHDGPVIGLVVESGCRYFAPLAFPQTVVAGLRVARLGNSSVRYE
;
A
#
# COMPACT_ATOMS: atom_id res chain seq x y z
N MET A 1 15.95 -36.33 2.32
CA MET A 1 15.53 -35.21 3.18
C MET A 1 14.28 -34.64 2.56
N ASN A 2 13.13 -34.85 3.21
CA ASN A 2 11.81 -34.46 2.69
C ASN A 2 11.55 -33.01 3.13
N GLU A 3 11.49 -32.05 2.21
CA GLU A 3 11.09 -30.68 2.54
C GLU A 3 9.62 -30.68 2.96
N ALA A 4 9.36 -30.22 4.19
CA ALA A 4 8.02 -29.95 4.64
C ALA A 4 7.44 -28.78 3.82
N PRO A 5 6.17 -28.83 3.38
CA PRO A 5 5.57 -27.71 2.68
C PRO A 5 5.51 -26.49 3.61
N ALA A 6 6.03 -25.36 3.15
CA ALA A 6 5.96 -24.09 3.87
C ALA A 6 4.49 -23.74 4.14
N ARG A 7 4.09 -23.84 5.40
CA ARG A 7 2.73 -23.52 5.85
C ARG A 7 2.53 -22.01 5.69
N SER A 8 1.62 -21.59 4.82
CA SER A 8 1.33 -20.18 4.59
C SER A 8 0.77 -19.57 5.90
N PRO A 9 1.41 -18.54 6.50
CA PRO A 9 1.01 -17.99 7.79
C PRO A 9 -0.19 -17.02 7.70
N ALA A 10 -0.75 -16.82 6.50
CA ALA A 10 -1.88 -15.93 6.30
C ALA A 10 -3.19 -16.69 6.51
N GLY A 11 -4.02 -16.25 7.47
CA GLY A 11 -5.47 -16.51 7.42
C GLY A 11 -6.06 -16.02 6.09
N PRO A 12 -7.36 -16.23 5.78
CA PRO A 12 -7.90 -15.90 4.46
C PRO A 12 -7.66 -14.43 4.15
N GLY A 13 -6.61 -14.16 3.38
CA GLY A 13 -6.17 -12.82 3.02
C GLY A 13 -7.21 -12.21 2.10
N LEU A 14 -7.39 -10.89 2.19
CA LEU A 14 -8.23 -10.18 1.25
C LEU A 14 -7.71 -10.43 -0.17
N GLY A 15 -8.55 -10.99 -1.03
CA GLY A 15 -8.22 -11.20 -2.43
C GLY A 15 -8.24 -9.89 -3.21
N ARG A 16 -7.65 -9.88 -4.41
CA ARG A 16 -7.63 -8.69 -5.29
C ARG A 16 -9.03 -8.10 -5.53
N ALA A 17 -10.07 -8.93 -5.60
CA ALA A 17 -11.46 -8.50 -5.78
C ALA A 17 -12.05 -7.70 -4.59
N SER A 18 -11.40 -7.69 -3.43
CA SER A 18 -11.80 -6.89 -2.26
C SER A 18 -11.44 -5.41 -2.42
N PHE A 19 -10.60 -5.06 -3.38
CA PHE A 19 -10.15 -3.70 -3.66
C PHE A 19 -10.97 -3.07 -4.80
N ARG A 20 -11.02 -1.74 -4.85
CA ARG A 20 -11.85 -1.00 -5.82
C ARG A 20 -11.05 -0.07 -6.72
N HIS A 21 -9.90 0.38 -6.24
CA HIS A 21 -8.97 1.17 -7.03
C HIS A 21 -7.60 0.47 -7.10
N PHE A 22 -6.90 0.66 -8.21
CA PHE A 22 -5.59 0.07 -8.45
C PHE A 22 -4.67 1.09 -9.10
N LEU A 23 -3.43 1.15 -8.61
CA LEU A 23 -2.40 2.03 -9.14
C LEU A 23 -1.11 1.22 -9.39
N PRO A 24 -0.61 1.14 -10.63
CA PRO A 24 0.73 0.63 -10.88
C PRO A 24 1.78 1.64 -10.36
N ILE A 25 2.76 1.14 -9.62
CA ILE A 25 3.88 1.90 -9.07
C ILE A 25 5.17 1.19 -9.49
N THR A 26 6.01 1.91 -10.23
CA THR A 26 7.31 1.41 -10.65
C THR A 26 8.32 1.58 -9.51
N THR A 27 9.03 0.50 -9.18
CA THR A 27 10.12 0.54 -8.20
C THR A 27 11.30 1.36 -8.73
N ARG A 28 12.09 1.88 -7.81
CA ARG A 28 13.33 2.63 -8.04
C ARG A 28 14.51 1.80 -7.56
N TRP A 29 15.69 2.07 -8.11
CA TRP A 29 16.92 1.41 -7.68
C TRP A 29 17.13 1.49 -6.15
N MET A 30 16.86 2.67 -5.58
CA MET A 30 17.02 2.95 -4.14
C MET A 30 15.98 2.28 -3.24
N ASP A 31 14.94 1.66 -3.81
CA ASP A 31 13.92 0.99 -3.01
C ASP A 31 14.46 -0.31 -2.43
N ASN A 32 15.41 -0.95 -3.13
CA ASN A 32 16.10 -2.13 -2.62
C ASN A 32 17.06 -1.76 -1.49
N ASP A 33 16.99 -2.49 -0.36
CA ASP A 33 18.02 -2.43 0.66
C ASP A 33 19.17 -3.40 0.39
N LEU A 34 20.09 -3.51 1.36
CA LEU A 34 21.27 -4.37 1.29
C LEU A 34 20.92 -5.85 1.06
N TYR A 35 19.72 -6.29 1.44
CA TYR A 35 19.28 -7.68 1.23
C TYR A 35 18.71 -7.92 -0.16
N GLY A 36 18.71 -6.91 -1.04
CA GLY A 36 18.31 -7.06 -2.45
C GLY A 36 16.81 -7.04 -2.71
N HIS A 37 16.01 -6.63 -1.73
CA HIS A 37 14.56 -6.53 -1.82
C HIS A 37 14.11 -5.12 -1.42
N VAL A 38 12.93 -4.73 -1.89
CA VAL A 38 12.30 -3.47 -1.50
C VAL A 38 12.18 -3.41 0.02
N ASN A 39 12.79 -2.38 0.61
CA ASN A 39 12.79 -2.21 2.05
C ASN A 39 11.37 -2.04 2.60
N ASN A 40 11.14 -2.57 3.79
CA ASN A 40 9.82 -2.54 4.43
C ASN A 40 9.25 -1.11 4.57
N VAL A 41 10.09 -0.10 4.81
CA VAL A 41 9.66 1.29 4.97
C VAL A 41 9.09 1.87 3.67
N VAL A 42 9.59 1.42 2.51
CA VAL A 42 9.17 1.94 1.19
C VAL A 42 7.70 1.62 0.91
N TYR A 43 7.15 0.54 1.47
CA TYR A 43 5.73 0.21 1.32
C TYR A 43 4.80 1.31 1.86
N TYR A 44 5.19 2.02 2.93
CA TYR A 44 4.41 3.14 3.45
C TYR A 44 4.36 4.31 2.48
N ALA A 45 5.45 4.57 1.74
CA ALA A 45 5.45 5.56 0.67
C ALA A 45 4.54 5.14 -0.50
N TYR A 46 4.40 3.84 -0.79
CA TYR A 46 3.42 3.34 -1.76
C TYR A 46 1.98 3.54 -1.29
N PHE A 47 1.70 3.36 0.00
CA PHE A 47 0.39 3.65 0.59
C PHE A 47 0.03 5.12 0.47
N ASP A 48 0.94 6.01 0.84
CA ASP A 48 0.75 7.45 0.68
C ASP A 48 0.51 7.82 -0.78
N THR A 49 1.26 7.21 -1.70
CA THR A 49 1.12 7.45 -3.13
C THR A 49 -0.26 7.04 -3.64
N VAL A 50 -0.73 5.82 -3.35
CA VAL A 50 -2.02 5.34 -3.88
C VAL A 50 -3.21 6.08 -3.26
N VAL A 51 -3.15 6.39 -1.95
CA VAL A 51 -4.23 7.12 -1.27
C VAL A 51 -4.30 8.56 -1.77
N ASN A 52 -3.20 9.31 -1.71
CA ASN A 52 -3.24 10.73 -2.03
C ASN A 52 -3.47 10.96 -3.53
N ARG A 53 -2.88 10.14 -4.40
CA ARG A 53 -3.18 10.21 -5.83
C ARG A 53 -4.66 10.00 -6.10
N TYR A 54 -5.28 9.00 -5.47
CA TYR A 54 -6.71 8.76 -5.60
C TYR A 54 -7.55 9.96 -5.13
N LEU A 55 -7.22 10.55 -3.98
CA LEU A 55 -7.95 11.70 -3.44
C LEU A 55 -7.82 12.94 -4.32
N ILE A 56 -6.62 13.23 -4.84
CA ILE A 56 -6.36 14.36 -5.75
C ILE A 56 -7.10 14.17 -7.07
N GLU A 57 -6.95 13.01 -7.73
CA GLU A 57 -7.59 12.73 -9.02
C GLU A 57 -9.13 12.75 -8.94
N ARG A 58 -9.71 12.49 -7.76
CA ARG A 58 -11.15 12.55 -7.52
C ARG A 58 -11.64 13.92 -7.05
N GLY A 59 -10.75 14.91 -6.89
CA GLY A 59 -11.09 16.25 -6.41
C GLY A 59 -11.52 16.28 -4.95
N VAL A 60 -11.17 15.26 -4.16
CA VAL A 60 -11.48 15.19 -2.72
C VAL A 60 -10.44 15.95 -1.90
N LEU A 61 -9.19 15.99 -2.37
CA LEU A 61 -8.09 16.67 -1.72
C LEU A 61 -7.43 17.66 -2.68
N ASP A 62 -7.34 18.92 -2.26
CA ASP A 62 -6.47 19.92 -2.85
C ASP A 62 -5.27 20.13 -1.92
N ILE A 63 -4.10 19.66 -2.36
CA ILE A 63 -2.86 19.73 -1.57
C ILE A 63 -2.16 21.10 -1.64
N HIS A 64 -2.63 22.01 -2.50
CA HIS A 64 -2.02 23.32 -2.69
C HIS A 64 -2.82 24.40 -1.98
N ASP A 65 -4.14 24.45 -2.20
CA ASP A 65 -5.00 25.55 -1.75
C ASP A 65 -6.18 25.08 -0.89
N GLY A 66 -6.28 23.77 -0.62
CA GLY A 66 -7.36 23.18 0.16
C GLY A 66 -7.33 23.57 1.64
N PRO A 67 -8.48 23.94 2.25
CA PRO A 67 -8.54 24.30 3.66
C PRO A 67 -8.50 23.08 4.61
N VAL A 68 -8.53 21.86 4.07
CA VAL A 68 -8.59 20.59 4.82
C VAL A 68 -7.43 19.70 4.40
N ILE A 69 -6.75 19.12 5.39
CA ILE A 69 -5.67 18.14 5.18
C ILE A 69 -6.03 16.79 5.80
N GLY A 70 -5.40 15.73 5.29
CA GLY A 70 -5.41 14.41 5.91
C GLY A 70 -4.16 14.21 6.76
N LEU A 71 -4.32 13.68 7.98
CA LEU A 71 -3.21 13.28 8.85
C LEU A 71 -3.23 11.77 9.05
N VAL A 72 -2.09 11.11 8.83
CA VAL A 72 -1.94 9.67 9.09
C VAL A 72 -1.66 9.48 10.59
N VAL A 73 -2.66 9.00 11.33
CA VAL A 73 -2.57 8.80 12.79
C VAL A 73 -2.17 7.38 13.19
N GLU A 74 -2.38 6.40 12.30
CA GLU A 74 -2.05 4.99 12.50
C GLU A 74 -1.79 4.35 11.14
N SER A 75 -0.76 3.49 11.06
CA SER A 75 -0.50 2.66 9.88
C SER A 75 0.04 1.29 10.30
N GLY A 76 -0.24 0.27 9.49
CA GLY A 76 0.24 -1.08 9.74
C GLY A 76 0.44 -1.82 8.42
N CYS A 77 1.53 -2.58 8.33
CA CYS A 77 1.87 -3.35 7.14
C CYS A 77 2.22 -4.80 7.51
N ARG A 78 1.68 -5.75 6.73
CA ARG A 78 2.05 -7.17 6.81
C ARG A 78 2.71 -7.57 5.50
N TYR A 79 3.91 -8.11 5.59
CA TYR A 79 4.71 -8.52 4.44
C TYR A 79 4.53 -10.02 4.19
N PHE A 80 3.96 -10.39 3.04
CA PHE A 80 3.66 -11.78 2.70
C PHE A 80 4.70 -12.41 1.76
N ALA A 81 5.24 -11.62 0.82
CA ALA A 81 6.26 -12.02 -0.13
C ALA A 81 7.10 -10.79 -0.50
N PRO A 82 8.40 -10.97 -0.83
CA PRO A 82 9.25 -9.85 -1.20
C PRO A 82 8.95 -9.33 -2.61
N LEU A 83 9.30 -8.07 -2.82
CA LEU A 83 9.33 -7.35 -4.10
C LEU A 83 10.77 -6.86 -4.31
N ALA A 84 11.25 -6.77 -5.54
CA ALA A 84 12.56 -6.21 -5.84
C ALA A 84 12.52 -5.30 -7.07
N PHE A 85 13.34 -4.25 -7.08
CA PHE A 85 13.63 -3.51 -8.31
C PHE A 85 14.17 -4.47 -9.40
N PRO A 86 13.77 -4.34 -10.68
CA PRO A 86 12.93 -3.30 -11.30
C PRO A 86 11.44 -3.68 -11.47
N GLN A 87 10.90 -4.54 -10.62
CA GLN A 87 9.50 -4.98 -10.75
C GLN A 87 8.53 -3.79 -10.58
N THR A 88 7.41 -3.81 -11.29
CA THR A 88 6.29 -2.90 -11.03
C THR A 88 5.31 -3.58 -10.07
N VAL A 89 4.93 -2.89 -9.01
CA VAL A 89 3.90 -3.34 -8.07
C VAL A 89 2.57 -2.67 -8.41
N VAL A 90 1.46 -3.35 -8.14
CA VAL A 90 0.12 -2.77 -8.26
C VAL A 90 -0.47 -2.59 -6.87
N ALA A 91 -0.55 -1.35 -6.40
CA ALA A 91 -1.19 -1.01 -5.14
C ALA A 91 -2.72 -1.09 -5.30
N GLY A 92 -3.38 -1.91 -4.49
CA GLY A 92 -4.84 -1.94 -4.37
C GLY A 92 -5.29 -1.02 -3.24
N LEU A 93 -6.39 -0.31 -3.44
CA LEU A 93 -6.98 0.58 -2.44
C LEU A 93 -8.47 0.28 -2.23
N ARG A 94 -8.87 0.20 -0.96
CA ARG A 94 -10.27 0.21 -0.52
C ARG A 94 -10.46 1.06 0.73
N VAL A 95 -11.70 1.49 0.96
CA VAL A 95 -12.12 2.06 2.24
C VAL A 95 -12.70 0.92 3.09
N ALA A 96 -12.02 0.59 4.18
CA ALA A 96 -12.49 -0.43 5.13
C ALA A 96 -13.52 0.15 6.10
N ARG A 97 -13.37 1.43 6.47
CA ARG A 97 -14.31 2.16 7.33
C ARG A 97 -14.30 3.65 7.00
N LEU A 98 -15.48 4.25 6.91
CA LEU A 98 -15.68 5.70 6.80
C LEU A 98 -16.37 6.21 8.07
N GLY A 99 -15.74 7.17 8.75
CA GLY A 99 -16.30 7.89 9.89
C GLY A 99 -16.71 9.32 9.50
N ASN A 100 -16.95 10.16 10.50
CA ASN A 100 -17.31 11.57 10.28
C ASN A 100 -16.10 12.44 9.88
N SER A 101 -14.98 12.26 10.58
CA SER A 101 -13.72 13.00 10.36
C SER A 101 -12.51 12.07 10.21
N SER A 102 -12.75 10.77 10.01
CA SER A 102 -11.70 9.77 9.85
C SER A 102 -12.09 8.72 8.82
N VAL A 103 -11.08 8.11 8.22
CA VAL A 103 -11.22 7.07 7.23
C VAL A 103 -10.09 6.06 7.42
N ARG A 104 -10.42 4.77 7.33
CA ARG A 104 -9.44 3.69 7.36
C ARG A 104 -9.37 3.05 5.98
N TYR A 105 -8.18 3.09 5.41
CA TYR A 105 -7.86 2.44 4.14
C TYR A 105 -7.25 1.07 4.36
N GLU A 106 -7.40 0.21 3.38
CA GLU A 106 -6.69 -1.06 3.24
C GLU A 106 -6.22 -1.27 1.81
#